data_AF-S5ZW05-F1
#
_entry.id   AF-S5ZW05-F1
#
_cell.length_a   1.000
_cell.length_b   1.000
_cell.length_c   1.000
_cell.angle_alpha   90.00
_cell.angle_beta   90.00
_cell.angle_gamma   90.00
#
_symmetry.space_group_name_H-M   'P 1'
#
loop_
_entity.id
_entity.type
_entity.pdbx_description
1 polymer ?
#
loop_
_entity_poly.entity_id
_entity_poly.type
_entity_poly.pdbx_seq_one_letter_code
_entity_poly.pdbx_strand_id
1 'polypeptide(L)'
;MCPGLYKDEKGKFYCRFADNAEIDPAFMPCLLEYWECPFYIRHKQAEKALEVEKEEIKQQEAPPATVPTVEMPTLIVSPTEVSAERFTDEVDRLIDRASELARLWESYESEARRVVEEWEELRDKIKRELAGLEAVINAYISEKGRLEKLLDEGKISEEEYIDLISRLEKKLAEKNSEKEALTKKLADLDRVVLPHYKRVKVAEAKPELAKLRLALSKLEERFKSGSISEEVYMRLRAELEDKIQRLEKIKEEVE
;
A
#
# COMPACT_ATOMS: atom_id res chain seq x y z
N MET A 1 16.81 2.35 -16.52
CA MET A 1 17.48 1.03 -16.52
C MET A 1 18.65 1.03 -17.48
N CYS A 2 19.79 0.49 -17.06
CA CYS A 2 21.07 0.46 -17.78
C CYS A 2 20.97 -0.36 -19.08
N PRO A 3 21.38 0.17 -20.24
CA PRO A 3 21.39 -0.58 -21.51
C PRO A 3 22.30 -1.82 -21.53
N GLY A 4 23.29 -1.88 -20.62
CA GLY A 4 24.22 -2.99 -20.51
C GLY A 4 23.77 -4.09 -19.56
N LEU A 5 22.66 -3.91 -18.83
CA LEU A 5 22.14 -4.89 -17.90
C LEU A 5 21.27 -5.92 -18.65
N TYR A 6 21.60 -7.19 -18.55
CA TYR A 6 20.77 -8.28 -19.05
C TYR A 6 20.70 -9.43 -18.06
N LYS A 7 19.66 -10.26 -18.20
CA LYS A 7 19.39 -11.40 -17.33
C LYS A 7 19.56 -12.69 -18.13
N ASP A 8 20.27 -13.66 -17.56
CA ASP A 8 20.44 -14.99 -18.15
C ASP A 8 19.23 -15.89 -17.86
N GLU A 9 19.12 -17.03 -18.56
CA GLU A 9 18.02 -18.00 -18.44
C GLU A 9 17.84 -18.53 -17.00
N LYS A 10 18.92 -18.52 -16.20
CA LYS A 10 18.94 -18.92 -14.78
C LYS A 10 18.60 -17.79 -13.81
N GLY A 11 18.27 -16.62 -14.32
CA GLY A 11 17.80 -15.48 -13.55
C GLY A 11 18.87 -14.59 -12.91
N LYS A 12 20.13 -14.81 -13.25
CA LYS A 12 21.28 -13.99 -12.83
C LYS A 12 21.46 -12.78 -13.73
N PHE A 13 21.95 -11.68 -13.17
CA PHE A 13 22.15 -10.42 -13.89
C PHE A 13 23.62 -10.25 -14.31
N TYR A 14 23.83 -9.71 -15.51
CA TYR A 14 25.14 -9.56 -16.12
C TYR A 14 25.29 -8.16 -16.75
N CYS A 15 26.53 -7.66 -16.78
CA CYS A 15 26.87 -6.34 -17.32
C CYS A 15 27.71 -6.44 -18.60
N ARG A 16 27.16 -5.97 -19.73
CA ARG A 16 27.88 -5.90 -21.02
C ARG A 16 29.08 -4.95 -21.00
N PHE A 17 29.03 -3.92 -20.16
CA PHE A 17 30.10 -2.91 -20.06
C PHE A 17 31.24 -3.31 -19.12
N ALA A 18 31.13 -4.47 -18.46
CA ALA A 18 32.13 -5.03 -17.57
C ALA A 18 32.44 -6.48 -17.96
N ASP A 19 32.75 -6.71 -19.24
CA ASP A 19 33.16 -8.02 -19.79
C ASP A 19 32.20 -9.18 -19.45
N ASN A 20 30.90 -8.91 -19.42
CA ASN A 20 29.86 -9.87 -19.03
C ASN A 20 30.05 -10.45 -17.62
N ALA A 21 30.55 -9.65 -16.68
CA ALA A 21 30.60 -10.02 -15.27
C ALA A 21 29.20 -10.15 -14.67
N GLU A 22 29.02 -11.13 -13.77
CA GLU A 22 27.83 -11.27 -12.94
C GLU A 22 27.76 -10.07 -11.98
N ILE A 23 26.63 -9.37 -11.99
CA ILE A 23 26.41 -8.18 -11.16
C ILE A 23 25.08 -8.29 -10.43
N ASP A 24 24.97 -7.66 -9.27
CA ASP A 24 23.71 -7.52 -8.55
C ASP A 24 23.15 -6.10 -8.75
N PRO A 25 21.98 -5.94 -9.42
CA PRO A 25 21.34 -4.64 -9.63
C PRO A 25 20.90 -3.93 -8.35
N ALA A 26 20.88 -4.61 -7.20
CA ALA A 26 20.59 -3.99 -5.90
C ALA A 26 21.78 -3.20 -5.34
N PHE A 27 23.01 -3.57 -5.70
CA PHE A 27 24.24 -2.94 -5.19
C PHE A 27 24.94 -2.04 -6.22
N MET A 28 24.40 -1.96 -7.44
CA MET A 28 24.92 -1.13 -8.52
C MET A 28 23.82 -0.22 -9.06
N PRO A 29 24.14 0.97 -9.59
CA PRO A 29 23.14 1.95 -10.05
C PRO A 29 22.50 1.55 -11.40
N CYS A 30 22.24 0.27 -11.64
CA CYS A 30 21.78 -0.25 -12.92
C CYS A 30 20.30 0.01 -13.19
N LEU A 31 19.46 0.20 -12.17
CA LEU A 31 18.00 0.33 -12.34
C LEU A 31 17.55 1.78 -12.54
N LEU A 32 18.13 2.73 -11.80
CA LEU A 32 17.73 4.14 -11.76
C LEU A 32 18.79 5.07 -12.37
N GLU A 33 19.99 5.17 -11.78
CA GLU A 33 21.01 6.19 -12.09
C GLU A 33 22.21 5.64 -12.88
N TYR A 34 21.95 4.85 -13.92
CA TYR A 34 23.00 4.13 -14.65
C TYR A 34 24.02 5.02 -15.36
N TRP A 35 23.67 6.29 -15.60
CA TRP A 35 24.56 7.29 -16.20
C TRP A 35 25.75 7.66 -15.29
N GLU A 36 25.66 7.38 -13.99
CA GLU A 36 26.76 7.59 -13.03
C GLU A 36 27.66 6.34 -12.86
N CYS A 37 27.31 5.23 -13.52
CA CYS A 37 28.07 3.99 -13.42
C CYS A 37 29.46 4.13 -14.09
N PRO A 38 30.57 3.82 -13.39
CA PRO A 38 31.93 3.92 -13.95
C PRO A 38 32.14 3.09 -15.22
N PHE A 39 31.50 1.92 -15.32
CA PHE A 39 31.57 1.05 -16.51
C PHE A 39 30.84 1.65 -17.70
N TYR A 40 29.67 2.24 -17.47
CA TYR A 40 28.88 2.91 -18.52
C TYR A 40 29.60 4.15 -19.06
N ILE A 41 30.17 4.97 -18.17
CA ILE A 41 30.91 6.17 -18.55
C ILE A 41 32.12 5.81 -19.42
N ARG A 42 32.91 4.80 -19.03
CA ARG A 42 34.06 4.33 -19.82
C ARG A 42 33.64 3.82 -21.19
N HIS A 43 32.56 3.05 -21.27
CA HIS A 43 32.05 2.55 -22.54
C HIS A 43 31.58 3.70 -23.46
N LYS A 44 30.87 4.69 -22.92
CA LYS A 44 30.43 5.86 -23.69
C LYS A 44 31.59 6.74 -24.17
N GLN A 45 32.66 6.84 -23.38
CA GLN A 45 33.88 7.52 -23.81
C GLN A 45 34.60 6.75 -24.93
N ALA A 46 34.65 5.42 -24.86
CA ALA A 46 35.22 4.58 -25.91
C ALA A 46 34.38 4.62 -27.20
N GLU A 47 33.05 4.59 -27.12
CA GLU A 47 32.16 4.77 -28.28
C GLU A 47 32.40 6.12 -28.96
N LYS A 48 32.48 7.21 -28.18
CA LYS A 48 32.78 8.54 -28.73
C LYS A 48 34.16 8.62 -29.37
N ALA A 49 35.17 7.97 -28.80
CA ALA A 49 36.50 7.93 -29.40
C ALA A 49 36.50 7.19 -30.75
N LEU A 50 35.77 6.08 -30.86
CA LEU A 50 35.59 5.33 -32.10
C LEU A 50 34.74 6.06 -33.15
N GLU A 51 33.79 6.90 -32.72
CA GLU A 51 33.00 7.77 -33.61
C GLU A 51 33.84 8.92 -34.17
N VAL A 52 34.69 9.55 -33.35
CA VAL A 52 35.63 10.60 -33.78
C VAL A 52 36.66 10.02 -34.75
N GLU A 53 37.20 8.83 -34.48
CA GLU A 53 38.15 8.15 -35.38
C GLU A 53 37.49 7.78 -36.72
N LYS A 54 36.21 7.37 -36.71
CA LYS A 54 35.43 7.11 -37.94
C LYS A 54 35.05 8.38 -38.72
N GLU A 55 34.85 9.52 -38.05
CA GLU A 55 34.59 10.81 -38.69
C GLU A 55 35.87 11.43 -39.29
N GLU A 56 37.02 11.27 -38.63
CA GLU A 56 38.33 11.68 -39.15
C GLU A 56 38.72 10.87 -40.40
N ILE A 57 38.44 9.56 -40.43
CA ILE A 57 38.67 8.71 -41.60
C ILE A 57 37.74 9.08 -42.78
N LYS A 58 36.53 9.58 -42.52
CA LYS A 58 35.56 9.95 -43.57
C LYS A 58 35.86 11.26 -44.29
N GLN A 59 36.68 12.15 -43.71
CA GLN A 59 37.02 13.45 -44.31
C GLN A 59 38.26 13.42 -45.19
N GLN A 60 38.96 12.28 -45.28
CA GLN A 60 40.16 12.12 -46.10
C GLN A 60 40.00 10.92 -47.05
N GLU A 61 39.17 11.03 -48.10
CA GLU A 61 39.45 10.35 -49.37
C GLU A 61 38.50 10.77 -50.50
N ALA A 62 39.09 11.32 -51.57
CA ALA A 62 38.61 11.14 -52.94
C ALA A 62 39.82 11.02 -53.89
N PRO A 63 39.74 10.21 -54.97
CA PRO A 63 40.80 9.33 -55.49
C PRO A 63 41.49 9.92 -56.76
N PRO A 64 42.38 9.25 -57.55
CA PRO A 64 42.55 7.78 -57.70
C PRO A 64 43.97 7.21 -57.97
N ALA A 65 44.15 5.90 -57.73
CA ALA A 65 44.36 4.86 -58.75
C ALA A 65 45.12 3.61 -58.23
N THR A 66 44.69 2.45 -58.76
CA THR A 66 45.35 1.14 -58.91
C THR A 66 45.44 0.13 -57.74
N VAL A 67 44.71 -0.98 -57.95
CA VAL A 67 44.71 -2.33 -57.32
C VAL A 67 46.10 -3.01 -57.38
N PRO A 68 46.48 -3.99 -56.51
CA PRO A 68 45.75 -5.26 -56.32
C PRO A 68 45.71 -5.88 -54.90
N THR A 69 44.58 -6.55 -54.64
CA THR A 69 44.40 -7.89 -54.02
C THR A 69 45.21 -8.30 -52.79
N VAL A 70 44.53 -8.39 -51.63
CA VAL A 70 44.67 -9.50 -50.67
C VAL A 70 43.29 -9.84 -50.12
N GLU A 71 42.85 -11.08 -50.36
CA GLU A 71 41.60 -11.64 -49.85
C GLU A 71 41.72 -11.88 -48.33
N MET A 72 40.85 -11.24 -47.54
CA MET A 72 40.51 -11.69 -46.19
C MET A 72 39.04 -12.10 -46.15
N PRO A 73 38.71 -13.21 -45.49
CA PRO A 73 37.37 -13.78 -45.53
C PRO A 73 36.39 -12.83 -44.85
N THR A 74 35.45 -12.31 -45.63
CA THR A 74 34.29 -11.57 -45.15
C THR A 74 33.43 -12.53 -44.31
N LEU A 75 33.56 -12.46 -43.00
CA LEU A 75 32.55 -13.01 -42.10
C LEU A 75 31.28 -12.19 -42.31
N ILE A 76 30.36 -12.74 -43.09
CA ILE A 76 28.99 -12.26 -43.21
C ILE A 76 28.36 -12.46 -41.83
N VAL A 77 28.45 -11.44 -40.97
CA VAL A 77 27.54 -11.34 -39.83
C VAL A 77 26.23 -10.86 -40.43
N SER A 78 25.31 -11.80 -40.67
CA SER A 78 23.91 -11.45 -40.93
C SER A 78 23.46 -10.43 -39.89
N PRO A 79 22.86 -9.29 -40.28
CA PRO A 79 22.13 -8.47 -39.34
C PRO A 79 21.01 -9.37 -38.82
N THR A 80 21.12 -9.83 -37.58
CA THR A 80 19.95 -10.36 -36.89
C THR A 80 18.98 -9.19 -36.82
N GLU A 81 17.98 -9.20 -37.69
CA GLU A 81 16.85 -8.28 -37.64
C GLU A 81 16.19 -8.47 -36.26
N VAL A 82 16.57 -7.63 -35.30
CA VAL A 82 15.86 -7.51 -34.03
C VAL A 82 14.60 -6.70 -34.36
N SER A 83 13.57 -7.37 -34.87
CA SER A 83 12.28 -6.75 -35.12
C SER A 83 11.62 -6.38 -33.79
N ALA A 84 11.38 -5.09 -33.58
CA ALA A 84 10.63 -4.55 -32.44
C ALA A 84 9.18 -5.08 -32.39
N GLU A 85 8.64 -5.53 -33.52
CA GLU A 85 7.28 -6.11 -33.64
C GLU A 85 7.14 -7.41 -32.83
N ARG A 86 8.25 -8.08 -32.47
CA ARG A 86 8.18 -9.29 -31.62
C ARG A 86 7.77 -8.98 -30.19
N PHE A 87 7.97 -7.75 -29.72
CA PHE A 87 7.65 -7.35 -28.35
C PHE A 87 6.39 -6.48 -28.27
N THR A 88 5.88 -5.95 -29.38
CA THR A 88 4.69 -5.08 -29.38
C THR A 88 3.48 -5.83 -28.82
N ASP A 89 3.24 -7.06 -29.27
CA ASP A 89 2.12 -7.88 -28.79
C ASP A 89 2.24 -8.22 -27.30
N GLU A 90 3.47 -8.42 -26.80
CA GLU A 90 3.72 -8.70 -25.39
C GLU A 90 3.50 -7.46 -24.52
N VAL A 91 3.95 -6.30 -25.00
CA VAL A 91 3.74 -4.99 -24.36
C VAL A 91 2.26 -4.65 -24.32
N ASP A 92 1.54 -4.79 -25.43
CA ASP A 92 0.11 -4.49 -25.50
C ASP A 92 -0.69 -5.39 -24.55
N ARG A 93 -0.39 -6.70 -24.53
CA ARG A 93 -1.00 -7.62 -23.55
C ARG A 93 -0.70 -7.22 -22.11
N LEU A 94 0.51 -6.71 -21.82
CA LEU A 94 0.85 -6.27 -20.48
C LEU A 94 0.12 -4.97 -20.10
N ILE A 95 -0.03 -4.03 -21.05
CA ILE A 95 -0.81 -2.80 -20.88
C ILE A 95 -2.27 -3.12 -20.58
N ASP A 96 -2.87 -4.05 -21.34
CA ASP A 96 -4.25 -4.48 -21.12
C ASP A 96 -4.42 -5.11 -19.74
N ARG A 97 -3.50 -5.98 -19.34
CA ARG A 97 -3.51 -6.60 -18.00
C ARG A 97 -3.35 -5.57 -16.88
N ALA A 98 -2.46 -4.58 -17.06
CA ALA A 98 -2.28 -3.51 -16.08
C ALA A 98 -3.52 -2.63 -15.96
N SER A 99 -4.20 -2.36 -17.08
CA SER A 99 -5.44 -1.60 -17.11
C SER A 99 -6.58 -2.36 -16.41
N GLU A 100 -6.69 -3.67 -16.61
CA GLU A 100 -7.68 -4.48 -15.90
C GLU A 100 -7.39 -4.55 -14.40
N LEU A 101 -6.11 -4.64 -13.99
CA LEU A 101 -5.73 -4.57 -12.58
C LEU A 101 -6.15 -3.24 -11.94
N ALA A 102 -5.99 -2.11 -12.65
CA ALA A 102 -6.44 -0.81 -12.17
C ALA A 102 -7.96 -0.79 -11.96
N ARG A 103 -8.74 -1.33 -12.91
CA ARG A 103 -10.20 -1.43 -12.82
C ARG A 103 -10.65 -2.31 -11.65
N LEU A 104 -10.00 -3.46 -11.45
CA LEU A 104 -10.26 -4.36 -10.32
C LEU A 104 -9.93 -3.69 -8.98
N TRP A 105 -8.84 -2.92 -8.94
CA TRP A 105 -8.46 -2.16 -7.75
C TRP A 105 -9.48 -1.08 -7.40
N GLU A 106 -9.92 -0.28 -8.37
CA GLU A 106 -10.95 0.74 -8.16
C GLU A 106 -12.26 0.12 -7.65
N SER A 107 -12.68 -1.00 -8.24
CA SER A 107 -13.85 -1.74 -7.79
C SER A 107 -13.69 -2.25 -6.36
N TYR A 108 -12.52 -2.84 -6.05
CA TYR A 108 -12.22 -3.31 -4.70
C TYR A 108 -12.25 -2.16 -3.68
N GLU A 109 -11.62 -1.03 -4.00
CA GLU A 109 -11.55 0.13 -3.10
C GLU A 109 -12.94 0.71 -2.83
N SER A 110 -13.77 0.85 -3.87
CA SER A 110 -15.15 1.31 -3.74
C SER A 110 -15.98 0.39 -2.84
N GLU A 111 -15.95 -0.93 -3.08
CA GLU A 111 -16.72 -1.87 -2.27
C GLU A 111 -16.16 -2.01 -0.84
N ALA A 112 -14.84 -1.98 -0.67
CA ALA A 112 -14.22 -2.00 0.64
C ALA A 112 -14.63 -0.79 1.49
N ARG A 113 -14.71 0.41 0.91
CA ARG A 113 -15.21 1.60 1.62
C ARG A 113 -16.65 1.41 2.11
N ARG A 114 -17.55 0.93 1.24
CA ARG A 114 -18.95 0.65 1.62
C ARG A 114 -19.05 -0.37 2.75
N VAL A 115 -18.32 -1.48 2.64
CA VAL A 115 -18.29 -2.51 3.69
C VAL A 115 -17.77 -1.94 5.01
N VAL A 116 -16.77 -1.06 4.98
CA VAL A 116 -16.23 -0.40 6.16
C VAL A 116 -17.25 0.54 6.80
N GLU A 117 -17.94 1.36 6.00
CA GLU A 117 -19.00 2.26 6.48
C GLU A 117 -20.15 1.46 7.13
N GLU A 118 -20.65 0.42 6.45
CA GLU A 118 -21.68 -0.47 6.98
C GLU A 118 -21.23 -1.19 8.27
N TRP A 119 -19.97 -1.62 8.31
CA TRP A 119 -19.38 -2.25 9.49
C TRP A 119 -19.31 -1.31 10.69
N GLU A 120 -18.89 -0.05 10.51
CA GLU A 120 -18.84 0.94 11.58
C GLU A 120 -20.23 1.17 12.16
N GLU A 121 -21.23 1.37 11.31
CA GLU A 121 -22.62 1.54 11.75
C GLU A 121 -23.17 0.31 12.49
N LEU A 122 -22.95 -0.88 11.92
CA LEU A 122 -23.47 -2.12 12.49
C LEU A 122 -22.78 -2.45 13.81
N ARG A 123 -21.46 -2.25 13.91
CA ARG A 123 -20.71 -2.41 15.15
C ARG A 123 -21.26 -1.52 16.27
N ASP A 124 -21.59 -0.27 15.96
CA ASP A 124 -22.13 0.67 16.95
C ASP A 124 -23.57 0.32 17.35
N LYS A 125 -24.38 -0.22 16.42
CA LYS A 125 -25.69 -0.82 16.75
C LYS A 125 -25.52 -2.02 17.68
N ILE A 126 -24.64 -2.97 17.34
CA ILE A 126 -24.38 -4.17 18.16
C ILE A 126 -23.87 -3.81 19.56
N LYS A 127 -22.95 -2.84 19.68
CA LYS A 127 -22.45 -2.39 20.99
C LYS A 127 -23.56 -1.82 21.87
N ARG A 128 -24.50 -1.07 21.30
CA ARG A 128 -25.67 -0.56 22.04
C ARG A 128 -26.59 -1.69 22.50
N GLU A 129 -26.85 -2.66 21.64
CA GLU A 129 -27.66 -3.84 22.01
C GLU A 129 -26.99 -4.67 23.11
N LEU A 130 -25.67 -4.89 23.03
CA LEU A 130 -24.91 -5.56 24.09
C LEU A 130 -25.01 -4.84 25.44
N ALA A 131 -24.90 -3.50 25.44
CA ALA A 131 -25.10 -2.71 26.65
C ALA A 131 -26.54 -2.82 27.19
N GLY A 132 -27.55 -2.88 26.30
CA GLY A 132 -28.94 -3.13 26.68
C GLY A 132 -29.13 -4.50 27.32
N LEU A 133 -28.56 -5.56 26.72
CA LEU A 133 -28.58 -6.92 27.28
C LEU A 133 -27.90 -6.98 28.65
N GLU A 134 -26.75 -6.33 28.80
CA GLU A 134 -26.03 -6.20 30.08
C GLU A 134 -26.91 -5.56 31.16
N ALA A 135 -27.61 -4.48 30.83
CA ALA A 135 -28.53 -3.81 31.76
C ALA A 135 -29.70 -4.73 32.18
N VAL A 136 -30.29 -5.47 31.24
CA VAL A 136 -31.37 -6.43 31.53
C VAL A 136 -30.87 -7.59 32.40
N ILE A 137 -29.69 -8.14 32.11
CA ILE A 137 -29.07 -9.20 32.92
C ILE A 137 -28.84 -8.70 34.35
N ASN A 138 -28.28 -7.51 34.51
CA ASN A 138 -28.03 -6.91 35.83
C ASN A 138 -29.33 -6.64 36.60
N ALA A 139 -30.42 -6.27 35.91
CA ALA A 139 -31.73 -6.13 36.51
C ALA A 139 -32.26 -7.48 37.05
N TYR A 140 -32.11 -8.58 36.29
CA TYR A 140 -32.49 -9.91 36.76
C TYR A 140 -31.63 -10.40 37.94
N ILE A 141 -30.32 -10.12 37.94
CA ILE A 141 -29.43 -10.43 39.08
C ILE A 141 -29.88 -9.66 40.33
N SER A 142 -30.22 -8.39 40.17
CA SER A 142 -30.69 -7.55 41.28
C SER A 142 -32.04 -8.04 41.82
N GLU A 143 -32.95 -8.45 40.93
CA GLU A 143 -34.24 -9.01 41.31
C GLU A 143 -34.10 -10.34 42.05
N LYS A 144 -33.17 -11.21 41.63
CA LYS A 144 -32.81 -12.43 42.37
C LYS A 144 -32.38 -12.10 43.80
N GLY A 145 -31.46 -11.16 43.99
CA GLY A 145 -31.05 -10.72 45.32
C GLY A 145 -32.16 -10.08 46.15
N ARG A 146 -33.16 -9.46 45.50
CA ARG A 146 -34.36 -8.94 46.17
C ARG A 146 -35.27 -10.07 46.67
N LEU A 147 -35.47 -11.12 45.87
CA LEU A 147 -36.26 -12.28 46.26
C LEU A 147 -35.61 -13.07 47.39
N GLU A 148 -34.29 -13.24 47.38
CA GLU A 148 -33.53 -13.87 48.47
C GLU A 148 -33.79 -13.14 49.81
N LYS A 149 -33.71 -11.80 49.81
CA LYS A 149 -34.03 -11.00 51.01
C LYS A 149 -35.48 -11.15 51.48
N LEU A 150 -36.44 -11.24 50.55
CA LEU A 150 -37.84 -11.41 50.92
C LEU A 150 -38.09 -12.78 51.57
N LEU A 151 -37.40 -13.82 51.10
CA LEU A 151 -37.47 -15.15 51.71
C LEU A 151 -36.86 -15.12 53.12
N ASP A 152 -35.68 -14.52 53.28
CA ASP A 152 -35.00 -14.38 54.58
C ASP A 152 -35.84 -13.60 55.60
N GLU A 153 -36.59 -12.60 55.15
CA GLU A 153 -37.53 -11.81 55.97
C GLU A 153 -38.86 -12.54 56.23
N GLY A 154 -39.06 -13.74 55.66
CA GLY A 154 -40.28 -14.53 55.78
C GLY A 154 -41.50 -13.90 55.09
N LYS A 155 -41.27 -13.00 54.12
CA LYS A 155 -42.32 -12.26 53.40
C LYS A 155 -42.90 -13.04 52.21
N ILE A 156 -42.22 -14.09 51.77
CA ILE A 156 -42.65 -15.02 50.71
C ILE A 156 -42.42 -16.45 51.20
N SER A 157 -43.20 -17.42 50.69
CA SER A 157 -42.97 -18.82 51.00
C SER A 157 -41.79 -19.40 50.23
N GLU A 158 -41.27 -20.54 50.69
CA GLU A 158 -40.21 -21.26 49.98
C GLU A 158 -40.68 -21.77 48.62
N GLU A 159 -41.93 -22.24 48.50
CA GLU A 159 -42.50 -22.64 47.21
C GLU A 159 -42.63 -21.46 46.24
N GLU A 160 -43.10 -20.30 46.72
CA GLU A 160 -43.20 -19.08 45.91
C GLU A 160 -41.83 -18.62 45.41
N TYR A 161 -40.82 -18.69 46.29
CA TYR A 161 -39.44 -18.37 45.93
C TYR A 161 -38.90 -19.30 44.85
N ILE A 162 -39.08 -20.63 45.00
CA ILE A 162 -38.59 -21.64 44.05
C ILE A 162 -39.21 -21.43 42.65
N ASP A 163 -40.51 -21.12 42.57
CA ASP A 163 -41.14 -20.86 41.27
C ASP A 163 -40.62 -19.56 40.63
N LEU A 164 -40.50 -18.48 41.41
CA LEU A 164 -40.01 -17.19 40.91
C LEU A 164 -38.55 -17.26 40.46
N ILE A 165 -37.70 -17.94 41.24
CA ILE A 165 -36.28 -18.05 40.92
C ILE A 165 -36.04 -18.91 39.68
N SER A 166 -36.76 -20.02 39.53
CA SER A 166 -36.69 -20.87 38.34
C SER A 166 -37.04 -20.10 37.06
N ARG A 167 -38.10 -19.28 37.11
CA ARG A 167 -38.51 -18.41 35.99
C ARG A 167 -37.46 -17.34 35.68
N LEU A 168 -36.85 -16.73 36.70
CA LEU A 168 -35.80 -15.73 36.52
C LEU A 168 -34.51 -16.34 35.96
N GLU A 169 -34.08 -17.48 36.47
CA GLU A 169 -32.88 -18.18 36.02
C GLU A 169 -33.00 -18.60 34.55
N LYS A 170 -34.19 -19.07 34.13
CA LYS A 170 -34.45 -19.35 32.72
C LYS A 170 -34.28 -18.10 31.84
N LYS A 171 -34.89 -16.98 32.22
CA LYS A 171 -34.74 -15.70 31.48
C LYS A 171 -33.30 -15.19 31.46
N LEU A 172 -32.59 -15.37 32.56
CA LEU A 172 -31.19 -14.96 32.69
C LEU A 172 -30.28 -15.83 31.81
N ALA A 173 -30.54 -17.13 31.74
CA ALA A 173 -29.84 -18.03 30.81
C ALA A 173 -30.11 -17.66 29.34
N GLU A 174 -31.36 -17.38 28.99
CA GLU A 174 -31.75 -16.91 27.64
C GLU A 174 -30.99 -15.63 27.27
N LYS A 175 -30.98 -14.61 28.14
CA LYS A 175 -30.29 -13.34 27.87
C LYS A 175 -28.78 -13.43 27.84
N ASN A 176 -28.18 -14.28 28.67
CA ASN A 176 -26.74 -14.55 28.57
C ASN A 176 -26.38 -15.24 27.26
N SER A 177 -27.20 -16.19 26.81
CA SER A 177 -26.99 -16.86 25.51
C SER A 177 -27.09 -15.89 24.34
N GLU A 178 -28.08 -14.99 24.35
CA GLU A 178 -28.21 -13.90 23.37
C GLU A 178 -26.97 -12.99 23.37
N LYS A 179 -26.48 -12.58 24.55
CA LYS A 179 -25.28 -11.73 24.70
C LYS A 179 -24.04 -12.42 24.13
N GLU A 180 -23.84 -13.69 24.45
CA GLU A 180 -22.68 -14.47 23.99
C GLU A 180 -22.71 -14.65 22.47
N ALA A 181 -23.87 -15.01 21.91
CA ALA A 181 -24.05 -15.16 20.47
C ALA A 181 -23.75 -13.84 19.73
N LEU A 182 -24.25 -12.72 20.23
CA LEU A 182 -24.04 -11.40 19.62
C LEU A 182 -22.57 -10.95 19.75
N THR A 183 -21.93 -11.21 20.88
CA THR A 183 -20.50 -10.91 21.10
C THR A 183 -19.63 -11.71 20.12
N LYS A 184 -19.93 -13.00 19.93
CA LYS A 184 -19.22 -13.85 18.97
C LYS A 184 -19.40 -13.35 17.53
N LYS A 185 -20.62 -12.98 17.14
CA LYS A 185 -20.89 -12.43 15.81
C LYS A 185 -20.15 -11.13 15.56
N LEU A 186 -20.06 -10.26 16.57
CA LEU A 186 -19.26 -9.04 16.47
C LEU A 186 -17.77 -9.35 16.25
N ALA A 187 -17.20 -10.29 17.00
CA ALA A 187 -15.81 -10.69 16.84
C ALA A 187 -15.54 -11.31 15.45
N ASP A 188 -16.46 -12.15 14.95
CA ASP A 188 -16.37 -12.71 13.59
C ASP A 188 -16.42 -11.63 12.52
N LEU A 189 -17.29 -10.63 12.68
CA LEU A 189 -17.42 -9.49 11.79
C LEU A 189 -16.15 -8.64 11.78
N ASP A 190 -15.64 -8.28 12.96
CA ASP A 190 -14.41 -7.50 13.11
C ASP A 190 -13.23 -8.23 12.45
N ARG A 191 -13.12 -9.55 12.66
CA ARG A 191 -12.04 -10.38 12.07
C ARG A 191 -12.00 -10.30 10.54
N VAL A 192 -13.16 -10.28 9.88
CA VAL A 192 -13.21 -10.27 8.40
C VAL A 192 -13.12 -8.85 7.82
N VAL A 193 -13.61 -7.82 8.51
CA VAL A 193 -13.62 -6.44 7.99
C VAL A 193 -12.33 -5.68 8.31
N LEU A 194 -11.68 -5.94 9.45
CA LEU A 194 -10.49 -5.21 9.90
C LEU A 194 -9.37 -5.09 8.84
N PRO A 195 -9.00 -6.13 8.07
CA PRO A 195 -7.99 -5.98 7.03
C PRO A 195 -8.38 -4.98 5.93
N HIS A 196 -9.66 -4.89 5.59
CA HIS A 196 -10.18 -3.97 4.59
C HIS A 196 -10.25 -2.55 5.14
N TYR A 197 -10.72 -2.40 6.39
CA TYR A 197 -10.66 -1.14 7.12
C TYR A 197 -9.24 -0.56 7.11
N LYS A 198 -8.25 -1.39 7.44
CA LYS A 198 -6.85 -0.96 7.46
C LYS A 198 -6.38 -0.44 6.10
N ARG A 199 -6.67 -1.17 5.02
CA ARG A 199 -6.31 -0.77 3.65
C ARG A 199 -6.99 0.53 3.22
N VAL A 200 -8.29 0.67 3.51
CA VAL A 200 -9.06 1.88 3.20
C VAL A 200 -8.48 3.09 3.94
N LYS A 201 -8.23 2.97 5.26
CA LYS A 201 -7.66 4.08 6.04
C LYS A 201 -6.27 4.50 5.59
N VAL A 202 -5.42 3.56 5.20
CA VAL A 202 -4.10 3.88 4.61
C VAL A 202 -4.26 4.57 3.25
N ALA A 203 -5.19 4.11 2.41
CA ALA A 203 -5.47 4.71 1.11
C ALA A 203 -6.05 6.13 1.23
N GLU A 204 -6.84 6.41 2.28
CA GLU A 204 -7.37 7.74 2.59
C GLU A 204 -6.30 8.67 3.21
N ALA A 205 -5.47 8.15 4.12
CA ALA A 205 -4.49 8.95 4.86
C ALA A 205 -3.30 9.41 3.99
N LYS A 206 -2.80 8.56 3.09
CA LYS A 206 -1.65 8.88 2.21
C LYS A 206 -1.86 10.14 1.34
N PRO A 207 -2.94 10.28 0.56
CA PRO A 207 -3.16 11.48 -0.26
C PRO A 207 -3.42 12.72 0.61
N GLU A 208 -4.09 12.59 1.75
CA GLU A 208 -4.34 13.72 2.64
C GLU A 208 -3.05 14.21 3.32
N LEU A 209 -2.18 13.30 3.77
CA LEU A 209 -0.84 13.63 4.26
C LEU A 209 0.00 14.36 3.19
N ALA A 210 -0.07 13.92 1.93
CA ALA A 210 0.62 14.59 0.83
C ALA A 210 0.10 16.02 0.61
N LYS A 211 -1.22 16.24 0.66
CA LYS A 211 -1.82 17.58 0.57
C LYS A 211 -1.43 18.48 1.73
N LEU A 212 -1.44 17.97 2.97
CA LEU A 212 -1.06 18.74 4.15
C LEU A 212 0.42 19.12 4.13
N ARG A 213 1.32 18.22 3.73
CA ARG A 213 2.75 18.53 3.55
C ARG A 213 2.99 19.57 2.46
N LEU A 214 2.24 19.49 1.36
CA LEU A 214 2.28 20.52 0.31
C LEU A 214 1.76 21.87 0.81
N ALA A 215 0.68 21.88 1.60
CA ALA A 215 0.15 23.10 2.22
C ALA A 215 1.16 23.72 3.20
N LEU A 216 1.86 22.90 3.99
CA LEU A 216 2.91 23.33 4.89
C LEU A 216 4.09 23.96 4.13
N SER A 217 4.56 23.31 3.06
CA SER A 217 5.61 23.87 2.19
C SER A 217 5.23 25.23 1.61
N LYS A 218 3.99 25.35 1.09
CA LYS A 218 3.46 26.64 0.59
C LYS A 218 3.35 27.70 1.67
N LEU A 219 3.01 27.33 2.90
CA LEU A 219 2.95 28.24 4.05
C LEU A 219 4.35 28.76 4.40
N GLU A 220 5.36 27.88 4.40
CA GLU A 220 6.76 28.26 4.62
C GLU A 220 7.30 29.18 3.54
N GLU A 221 6.98 28.94 2.27
CA GLU A 221 7.33 29.83 1.16
C GLU A 221 6.73 31.22 1.36
N ARG A 222 5.44 31.30 1.73
CA ARG A 222 4.75 32.58 2.00
C ARG A 222 5.33 33.34 3.19
N PHE A 223 5.81 32.63 4.20
CA PHE A 223 6.49 33.24 5.33
C PHE A 223 7.85 33.80 4.91
N LYS A 224 8.64 33.01 4.17
CA LYS A 224 9.95 33.43 3.62
C LYS A 224 9.84 34.62 2.68
N SER A 225 8.75 34.71 1.90
CA SER A 225 8.47 35.86 1.02
C SER A 225 7.91 37.08 1.75
N GLY A 226 7.76 37.04 3.08
CA GLY A 226 7.22 38.13 3.89
C GLY A 226 5.72 38.39 3.70
N SER A 227 5.01 37.48 3.05
CA SER A 227 3.59 37.64 2.68
C SER A 227 2.62 37.37 3.83
N ILE A 228 3.10 36.82 4.95
CA ILE A 228 2.34 36.53 6.16
C ILE A 228 3.13 36.93 7.41
N SER A 229 2.42 37.38 8.44
CA SER A 229 3.04 37.68 9.73
C SER A 229 3.47 36.41 10.46
N GLU A 230 4.47 36.54 11.33
CA GLU A 230 4.99 35.44 12.15
C GLU A 230 3.91 34.79 13.02
N GLU A 231 3.01 35.59 13.60
CA GLU A 231 1.91 35.08 14.42
C GLU A 231 0.93 34.20 13.61
N VAL A 232 0.59 34.62 12.39
CA VAL A 232 -0.28 33.86 11.48
C VAL A 232 0.42 32.60 10.99
N TYR A 233 1.72 32.69 10.68
CA TYR A 233 2.54 31.54 10.30
C TYR A 233 2.57 30.49 11.40
N MET A 234 2.90 30.88 12.64
CA MET A 234 3.03 29.95 13.77
C MET A 234 1.71 29.22 14.07
N ARG A 235 0.58 29.94 14.02
CA ARG A 235 -0.75 29.35 14.22
C ARG A 235 -1.08 28.31 13.16
N LEU A 236 -0.97 28.69 11.89
CA LEU A 236 -1.29 27.79 10.77
C LEU A 236 -0.33 26.60 10.69
N ARG A 237 0.95 26.81 11.00
CA ARG A 237 1.96 25.75 11.08
C ARG A 237 1.58 24.73 12.15
N ALA A 238 1.25 25.19 13.35
CA ALA A 238 0.83 24.30 14.44
C ALA A 238 -0.42 23.48 14.08
N GLU A 239 -1.42 24.10 13.45
CA GLU A 239 -2.63 23.39 13.00
C GLU A 239 -2.34 22.34 11.92
N LEU A 240 -1.45 22.65 10.97
CA LEU A 240 -1.05 21.70 9.91
C LEU A 240 -0.21 20.56 10.49
N GLU A 241 0.74 20.86 11.37
CA GLU A 241 1.57 19.85 12.04
C GLU A 241 0.74 18.91 12.92
N ASP A 242 -0.22 19.43 13.69
CA ASP A 242 -1.13 18.61 14.51
C ASP A 242 -1.98 17.68 13.63
N LYS A 243 -2.52 18.19 12.51
CA LYS A 243 -3.26 17.34 11.54
C LYS A 243 -2.39 16.27 10.90
N ILE A 244 -1.14 16.60 10.55
CA ILE A 244 -0.17 15.63 10.00
C ILE A 244 0.12 14.54 11.05
N GLN A 245 0.44 14.92 12.29
CA GLN A 245 0.73 13.97 13.36
C GLN A 245 -0.44 13.03 13.64
N ARG A 246 -1.68 13.53 13.65
CA ARG A 246 -2.87 12.69 13.83
C ARG A 246 -3.03 11.66 12.72
N LEU A 247 -2.84 12.06 11.46
CA LEU A 247 -2.95 11.15 10.31
C LEU A 247 -1.77 10.17 10.23
N GLU A 248 -0.57 10.57 10.62
CA GLU A 248 0.60 9.68 10.75
C GLU A 248 0.34 8.61 11.82
N LYS A 249 -0.20 9.00 12.97
CA LYS A 249 -0.59 8.06 14.02
C LYS A 249 -1.67 7.08 13.55
N ILE A 250 -2.69 7.55 12.83
CA ILE A 250 -3.71 6.67 12.26
C ILE A 250 -3.07 5.68 11.28
N LYS A 251 -2.13 6.14 10.45
CA LYS A 251 -1.40 5.26 9.53
C LYS A 251 -0.58 4.20 10.31
N GLU A 252 0.12 4.58 11.37
CA GLU A 252 0.92 3.68 12.21
C GLU A 252 0.09 2.67 13.01
N GLU A 253 -1.07 3.07 13.54
CA GLU A 253 -1.98 2.18 14.27
C GLU A 253 -2.67 1.15 13.35
N VAL A 254 -2.74 1.49 12.07
CA VAL A 254 -3.40 0.70 11.03
C VAL A 254 -2.45 -0.25 10.32
N GLU A 255 -1.18 0.12 10.12
CA GLU A 255 -0.11 -0.75 9.60
C GLU A 255 0.22 -1.92 10.57
#